data_AF-A0A0R1MUE5-F1
#
_entry.id   AF-A0A0R1MUE5-F1
#
_cell.length_a   1.000
_cell.length_b   1.000
_cell.length_c   1.000
_cell.angle_alpha   90.00
_cell.angle_beta   90.00
_cell.angle_gamma   90.00
#
_symmetry.space_group_name_H-M   'P 1'
#
loop_
_entity.id
_entity.type
_entity.pdbx_description
1 polymer ?
#
loop_
_entity_poly.entity_id
_entity_poly.type
_entity_poly.pdbx_seq_one_letter_code
_entity_poly.pdbx_strand_id
1 'polypeptide(L)'
;MRLKYEELELLKKKYGVNRIWSFSRISTFLNCRWAYKLLYIDKIRANNDNVYTIMGTECHRIIQDYLANDIKYPDMEHQWGEFIQKWKDDPKSFQFDTKKIENGYLDNIEHYFKNTDSIPFKVNNEKPILIKLKDKDGKPFIFVGYADTEYKDDKGDLNIIDFKTSSKSTFSPKGLPKKSMQLILYAIGEHQRTGLPYDKIHCRFDMQKYCTVNYRMENGKWKNSIQARSEWVFKMSNKLKTKLPKAGVDPITTDEMIIEASQNNNMDNLPEEVRNQFRISNYYIDIELSEEICQKLEEKIIGYCKDTLELEDMGEDLNDYLEINFPYDSSNYYCQKLCAYHSSQAFKEEMGIIKKPLLDEQEIDNLFGNVESEDAEEDDELLKELLS
;
A
#
# COMPACT_ATOMS: atom_id res chain seq x y z
N MET A 1 -9.85 -3.55 15.97
CA MET A 1 -9.25 -2.72 17.05
C MET A 1 -7.88 -3.32 17.39
N ARG A 2 -6.83 -2.47 17.48
CA ARG A 2 -5.47 -2.94 17.74
C ARG A 2 -5.24 -3.26 19.21
N LEU A 3 -4.36 -4.23 19.50
CA LEU A 3 -4.01 -4.58 20.86
C LEU A 3 -3.28 -3.43 21.54
N LYS A 4 -3.64 -3.17 22.79
CA LYS A 4 -3.00 -2.21 23.69
C LYS A 4 -1.67 -2.77 24.19
N TYR A 5 -0.83 -1.87 24.70
CA TYR A 5 0.48 -2.22 25.27
C TYR A 5 0.38 -3.30 26.35
N GLU A 6 -0.57 -3.17 27.28
CA GLU A 6 -0.80 -4.14 28.36
C GLU A 6 -1.12 -5.54 27.84
N GLU A 7 -1.94 -5.64 26.79
CA GLU A 7 -2.28 -6.91 26.14
C GLU A 7 -1.06 -7.55 25.48
N LEU A 8 -0.18 -6.74 24.87
CA LEU A 8 1.07 -7.21 24.28
C LEU A 8 2.06 -7.71 25.36
N GLU A 9 2.17 -7.03 26.49
CA GLU A 9 3.01 -7.48 27.61
C GLU A 9 2.48 -8.78 28.25
N LEU A 10 1.15 -8.93 28.34
CA LEU A 10 0.54 -10.19 28.76
C LEU A 10 0.86 -11.33 27.79
N LEU A 11 0.84 -11.09 26.47
CA LEU A 11 1.25 -12.08 25.48
C LEU A 11 2.73 -12.45 25.63
N LYS A 12 3.62 -11.47 25.80
CA LYS A 12 5.04 -11.71 26.04
C LYS A 12 5.27 -12.62 27.25
N LYS A 13 4.64 -12.28 28.38
CA LYS A 13 4.70 -13.09 29.61
C LYS A 13 4.14 -14.49 29.41
N LYS A 14 2.97 -14.61 28.76
CA LYS A 14 2.29 -15.89 28.50
C LYS A 14 3.14 -16.85 27.67
N TYR A 15 3.86 -16.34 26.69
CA TYR A 15 4.67 -17.15 25.77
C TYR A 15 6.16 -17.18 26.12
N GLY A 16 6.57 -16.53 27.21
CA GLY A 16 7.97 -16.50 27.64
C GLY A 16 8.90 -15.82 26.62
N VAL A 17 8.41 -14.80 25.91
CA VAL A 17 9.17 -14.06 24.90
C VAL A 17 9.39 -12.62 25.32
N ASN A 18 10.53 -12.04 24.94
CA ASN A 18 10.82 -10.63 25.19
C ASN A 18 10.20 -9.68 24.14
N ARG A 19 9.71 -10.24 23.02
CA ARG A 19 9.26 -9.48 21.85
C ARG A 19 8.05 -10.14 21.19
N ILE A 20 7.10 -9.28 20.78
CA ILE A 20 6.08 -9.63 19.79
C ILE A 20 6.54 -9.10 18.43
N TRP A 21 6.50 -9.96 17.43
CA TRP A 21 6.85 -9.67 16.05
C TRP A 21 5.62 -9.18 15.27
N SER A 22 5.87 -8.46 14.19
CA SER A 22 4.87 -8.10 13.20
C SER A 22 5.43 -8.36 11.81
N PHE A 23 4.56 -8.70 10.86
CA PHE A 23 5.00 -8.83 9.48
C PHE A 23 5.55 -7.50 8.92
N SER A 24 4.99 -6.37 9.36
CA SER A 24 5.49 -5.04 8.97
C SER A 24 6.96 -4.84 9.37
N ARG A 25 7.38 -5.28 10.56
CA ARG A 25 8.78 -5.23 11.01
C ARG A 25 9.70 -6.03 10.08
N ILE A 26 9.30 -7.27 9.77
CA ILE A 26 10.05 -8.13 8.85
C ILE A 26 10.06 -7.52 7.44
N SER A 27 8.93 -6.99 6.97
CA SER A 27 8.87 -6.35 5.66
C SER A 27 9.75 -5.11 5.59
N THR A 28 9.88 -4.31 6.65
CA THR A 28 10.83 -3.19 6.71
C THR A 28 12.26 -3.71 6.55
N PHE A 29 12.65 -4.72 7.34
CA PHE A 29 13.98 -5.35 7.25
C PHE A 29 14.31 -5.83 5.83
N LEU A 30 13.37 -6.54 5.21
CA LEU A 30 13.53 -7.10 3.86
C LEU A 30 13.51 -6.05 2.74
N ASN A 31 12.92 -4.88 2.97
CA ASN A 31 12.85 -3.82 1.97
C ASN A 31 14.05 -2.87 2.09
N CYS A 32 14.46 -2.51 3.31
CA CYS A 32 15.63 -1.68 3.55
C CYS A 32 16.10 -1.80 5.00
N ARG A 33 17.34 -2.30 5.18
CA ARG A 33 17.95 -2.47 6.50
C ARG A 33 18.32 -1.15 7.18
N TRP A 34 18.64 -0.11 6.41
CA TRP A 34 18.76 1.26 6.95
C TRP A 34 17.45 1.78 7.53
N ALA A 35 16.34 1.61 6.81
CA ALA A 35 15.01 1.96 7.32
C ALA A 35 14.63 1.12 8.55
N TYR A 36 15.06 -0.15 8.58
CA TYR A 36 14.89 -1.00 9.76
C TYR A 36 15.65 -0.45 10.97
N LYS A 37 16.94 -0.15 10.81
CA LYS A 37 17.76 0.44 11.86
C LYS A 37 17.12 1.72 12.40
N LEU A 38 16.79 2.66 11.52
CA LEU A 38 16.18 3.93 11.89
C LEU A 38 14.90 3.75 12.74
N LEU A 39 13.98 2.90 12.29
CA LEU A 39 12.68 2.73 12.92
C LEU A 39 12.71 1.84 14.17
N TYR A 40 13.47 0.75 14.14
CA TYR A 40 13.39 -0.31 15.14
C TYR A 40 14.60 -0.39 16.07
N ILE A 41 15.77 0.12 15.68
CA ILE A 41 16.96 0.16 16.53
C ILE A 41 17.07 1.56 17.14
N ASP A 42 17.20 2.59 16.30
CA ASP A 42 17.39 3.98 16.73
C ASP A 42 16.10 4.61 17.29
N LYS A 43 14.95 4.00 17.01
CA LYS A 43 13.60 4.48 17.41
C LYS A 43 13.28 5.88 16.89
N ILE A 44 13.89 6.30 15.79
CA ILE A 44 13.67 7.59 15.16
C ILE A 44 12.44 7.49 14.25
N ARG A 45 11.41 8.29 14.55
CA ARG A 45 10.27 8.45 13.64
C ARG A 45 10.67 9.37 12.50
N ALA A 46 10.98 8.79 11.35
CA ALA A 46 11.02 9.56 10.12
C ALA A 46 9.59 9.82 9.63
N ASN A 47 9.30 11.07 9.22
CA ASN A 47 8.06 11.40 8.53
C ASN A 47 8.12 10.76 7.13
N ASN A 48 7.58 9.56 7.02
CA ASN A 48 7.63 8.73 5.81
C ASN A 48 6.33 8.79 5.01
N ASP A 49 5.44 9.69 5.41
CA ASP A 49 4.21 9.88 4.69
C ASP A 49 4.52 10.40 3.29
N ASN A 50 3.80 9.86 2.34
CA ASN A 50 3.77 10.33 0.97
C ASN A 50 2.32 10.28 0.53
N VAL A 51 2.05 10.86 -0.63
CA VAL A 51 0.69 10.95 -1.16
C VAL A 51 0.02 9.58 -1.24
N TYR A 52 0.75 8.51 -1.61
CA TYR A 52 0.19 7.17 -1.73
C TYR A 52 -0.15 6.53 -0.38
N THR A 53 0.65 6.78 0.66
CA THR A 53 0.36 6.30 2.03
C THR A 53 -0.91 6.96 2.58
N ILE A 54 -1.04 8.27 2.41
CA ILE A 54 -2.20 9.05 2.88
C ILE A 54 -3.47 8.63 2.13
N MET A 55 -3.40 8.59 0.80
CA MET A 55 -4.52 8.18 -0.06
C MET A 55 -4.95 6.74 0.24
N GLY A 56 -3.98 5.82 0.36
CA GLY A 56 -4.25 4.42 0.67
C GLY A 56 -4.91 4.23 2.04
N THR A 57 -4.46 4.97 3.06
CA THR A 57 -5.04 4.91 4.41
C THR A 57 -6.51 5.32 4.39
N GLU A 58 -6.82 6.43 3.70
CA GLU A 58 -8.21 6.87 3.58
C GLU A 58 -9.06 5.89 2.77
N CYS A 59 -8.52 5.33 1.69
CA CYS A 59 -9.22 4.33 0.89
C CYS A 59 -9.61 3.11 1.73
N HIS A 60 -8.68 2.61 2.57
CA HIS A 60 -8.93 1.49 3.47
C HIS A 60 -10.00 1.83 4.51
N ARG A 61 -9.90 3.01 5.12
CA ARG A 61 -10.89 3.49 6.10
C ARG A 61 -12.30 3.48 5.51
N ILE A 62 -12.50 4.13 4.36
CA ILE A 62 -13.82 4.26 3.72
C ILE A 62 -14.42 2.89 3.39
N ILE A 63 -13.65 1.99 2.77
CA ILE A 63 -14.18 0.65 2.44
C ILE A 63 -14.46 -0.18 3.69
N GLN A 64 -13.60 -0.09 4.71
CA GLN A 64 -13.80 -0.80 5.97
C GLN A 64 -15.05 -0.30 6.70
N ASP A 65 -15.25 1.01 6.79
CA ASP A 65 -16.44 1.64 7.40
C ASP A 65 -17.72 1.20 6.67
N TYR A 66 -17.70 1.14 5.33
CA TYR A 66 -18.84 0.64 4.56
C TYR A 66 -19.11 -0.84 4.85
N LEU A 67 -18.08 -1.69 4.81
CA LEU A 67 -18.24 -3.13 5.06
C LEU A 67 -18.68 -3.42 6.50
N ALA A 68 -18.29 -2.58 7.47
CA ALA A 68 -18.75 -2.66 8.85
C ALA A 68 -20.20 -2.17 9.04
N ASN A 69 -20.82 -1.58 8.01
CA ASN A 69 -22.11 -0.88 8.06
C ASN A 69 -22.10 0.40 8.92
N ASP A 70 -20.93 1.01 9.13
CA ASP A 70 -20.80 2.29 9.80
C ASP A 70 -21.25 3.46 8.89
N ILE A 71 -21.16 3.25 7.57
CA ILE A 71 -21.61 4.20 6.53
C ILE A 71 -22.41 3.46 5.45
N LYS A 72 -23.24 4.17 4.69
CA LYS A 72 -24.00 3.58 3.57
C LYS A 72 -23.18 3.61 2.27
N TYR A 73 -23.60 2.81 1.29
CA TYR A 73 -22.92 2.74 -0.01
C TYR A 73 -22.69 4.12 -0.67
N PRO A 74 -23.69 5.02 -0.77
CA PRO A 74 -23.48 6.33 -1.39
C PRO A 74 -22.52 7.24 -0.60
N ASP A 75 -22.34 6.99 0.70
CA ASP A 75 -21.46 7.79 1.56
C ASP A 75 -19.98 7.56 1.22
N MET A 76 -19.62 6.43 0.60
CA MET A 76 -18.23 6.15 0.20
C MET A 76 -17.72 7.19 -0.83
N GLU A 77 -18.50 7.44 -1.88
CA GLU A 77 -18.17 8.45 -2.90
C GLU A 77 -18.10 9.84 -2.26
N HIS A 78 -19.08 10.17 -1.41
CA HIS A 78 -19.13 11.46 -0.74
C HIS A 78 -17.91 11.72 0.15
N GLN A 79 -17.56 10.77 1.03
CA GLN A 79 -16.40 10.90 1.91
C GLN A 79 -15.09 10.97 1.15
N TRP A 80 -14.95 10.19 0.06
CA TRP A 80 -13.78 10.29 -0.81
C TRP A 80 -13.68 11.68 -1.44
N GLY A 81 -14.78 12.22 -1.95
CA GLY A 81 -14.84 13.58 -2.50
C GLY A 81 -14.45 14.65 -1.48
N GLU A 82 -14.98 14.60 -0.27
CA GLU A 82 -14.63 15.52 0.83
C GLU A 82 -13.15 15.44 1.20
N PHE A 83 -12.60 14.23 1.29
CA PHE A 83 -11.18 14.01 1.57
C PHE A 83 -10.30 14.61 0.47
N ILE A 84 -10.63 14.36 -0.80
CA ILE A 84 -9.87 14.91 -1.94
C ILE A 84 -9.95 16.43 -1.98
N GLN A 85 -11.10 17.03 -1.66
CA GLN A 85 -11.22 18.48 -1.58
C GLN A 85 -10.29 19.06 -0.49
N LYS A 86 -10.31 18.49 0.71
CA LYS A 86 -9.40 18.89 1.81
C LYS A 86 -7.92 18.71 1.43
N TRP A 87 -7.58 17.61 0.76
CA TRP A 87 -6.21 17.37 0.28
C TRP A 87 -5.76 18.40 -0.76
N LYS A 88 -6.65 18.80 -1.70
CA LYS A 88 -6.36 19.83 -2.71
C LYS A 88 -6.22 21.23 -2.11
N ASP A 89 -7.00 21.53 -1.07
CA ASP A 89 -7.00 22.85 -0.42
C ASP A 89 -5.83 23.05 0.55
N ASP A 90 -5.17 21.98 0.98
CA ASP A 90 -3.98 22.04 1.84
C ASP A 90 -2.69 22.23 1.03
N PRO A 91 -2.04 23.41 1.06
CA PRO A 91 -0.81 23.66 0.32
C PRO A 91 0.39 22.86 0.84
N LYS A 92 0.29 22.25 2.03
CA LYS A 92 1.33 21.39 2.61
C LYS A 92 1.13 19.91 2.29
N SER A 93 0.05 19.58 1.58
CA SER A 93 -0.26 18.19 1.28
C SER A 93 0.78 17.58 0.33
N PHE A 94 1.09 16.30 0.55
CA PHE A 94 1.99 15.56 -0.33
C PHE A 94 1.38 15.44 -1.73
N GLN A 95 2.18 15.72 -2.75
CA GLN A 95 1.75 15.77 -4.15
C GLN A 95 2.17 14.51 -4.91
N PHE A 96 1.42 14.18 -5.97
CA PHE A 96 1.82 13.17 -6.93
C PHE A 96 2.93 13.68 -7.85
N ASP A 97 3.73 12.76 -8.38
CA ASP A 97 4.85 13.09 -9.28
C ASP A 97 4.38 13.83 -10.55
N THR A 98 3.17 13.52 -11.06
CA THR A 98 2.58 14.21 -12.21
C THR A 98 1.05 14.27 -12.10
N LYS A 99 0.43 15.29 -12.73
CA LYS A 99 -1.03 15.37 -12.86
C LYS A 99 -1.66 14.17 -13.57
N LYS A 100 -0.94 13.52 -14.49
CA LYS A 100 -1.40 12.29 -15.13
C LYS A 100 -1.53 11.14 -14.13
N ILE A 101 -0.56 10.99 -13.22
CA ILE A 101 -0.60 9.98 -12.17
C ILE A 101 -1.70 10.30 -11.16
N GLU A 102 -1.82 11.57 -10.76
CA GLU A 102 -2.89 12.06 -9.89
C GLU A 102 -4.27 11.72 -10.43
N ASN A 103 -4.63 12.24 -11.62
CA ASN A 103 -5.94 12.01 -12.22
C ASN A 103 -6.20 10.51 -12.38
N GLY A 104 -5.24 9.78 -12.95
CA GLY A 104 -5.39 8.33 -13.10
C GLY A 104 -5.59 7.60 -11.77
N TYR A 105 -4.94 8.02 -10.68
CA TYR A 105 -5.17 7.41 -9.36
C TYR A 105 -6.57 7.76 -8.84
N LEU A 106 -6.93 9.04 -8.83
CA LEU A 106 -8.19 9.55 -8.29
C LEU A 106 -9.39 8.95 -9.04
N ASP A 107 -9.38 8.99 -10.38
CA ASP A 107 -10.45 8.47 -11.23
C ASP A 107 -10.66 6.95 -11.01
N ASN A 108 -9.57 6.22 -10.80
CA ASN A 108 -9.64 4.78 -10.51
C ASN A 108 -10.33 4.49 -9.18
N ILE A 109 -9.98 5.24 -8.12
CA ILE A 109 -10.52 5.05 -6.78
C ILE A 109 -11.96 5.56 -6.68
N GLU A 110 -12.29 6.68 -7.31
CA GLU A 110 -13.66 7.17 -7.39
C GLU A 110 -14.57 6.15 -8.07
N HIS A 111 -14.11 5.58 -9.21
CA HIS A 111 -14.84 4.49 -9.86
C HIS A 111 -14.91 3.23 -8.98
N TYR A 112 -13.93 2.95 -8.11
CA TYR A 112 -14.01 1.86 -7.14
C TYR A 112 -15.19 2.06 -6.19
N PHE A 113 -15.31 3.22 -5.54
CA PHE A 113 -16.40 3.49 -4.60
C PHE A 113 -17.79 3.51 -5.24
N LYS A 114 -17.88 3.84 -6.53
CA LYS A 114 -19.13 3.79 -7.30
C LYS A 114 -19.59 2.39 -7.70
N ASN A 115 -18.66 1.43 -7.76
CA ASN A 115 -18.90 0.13 -8.42
C ASN A 115 -18.36 -1.08 -7.63
N THR A 116 -17.93 -0.90 -6.39
CA THR A 116 -17.43 -2.01 -5.56
C THR A 116 -18.58 -2.91 -5.14
N ASP A 117 -18.33 -4.22 -5.10
CA ASP A 117 -19.30 -5.22 -4.68
C ASP A 117 -19.49 -5.18 -3.15
N SER A 118 -20.72 -5.36 -2.67
CA SER A 118 -20.99 -5.57 -1.24
C SER A 118 -20.57 -6.96 -0.79
N ILE A 119 -20.07 -7.10 0.43
CA ILE A 119 -19.89 -8.42 1.06
C ILE A 119 -21.15 -8.71 1.89
N PRO A 120 -21.98 -9.71 1.51
CA PRO A 120 -23.25 -9.98 2.18
C PRO A 120 -23.09 -10.76 3.50
N PHE A 121 -21.92 -10.69 4.13
CA PHE A 121 -21.56 -11.41 5.33
C PHE A 121 -21.05 -10.46 6.40
N LYS A 122 -21.17 -10.86 7.67
CA LYS A 122 -20.60 -10.09 8.77
C LYS A 122 -19.08 -10.08 8.65
N VAL A 123 -18.51 -8.88 8.51
CA VAL A 123 -17.06 -8.67 8.46
C VAL A 123 -16.48 -8.38 9.84
N ASN A 124 -15.19 -8.64 10.00
CA ASN A 124 -14.37 -8.13 11.10
C ASN A 124 -13.17 -7.39 10.50
N ASN A 125 -13.10 -6.08 10.73
CA ASN A 125 -11.98 -5.26 10.26
C ASN A 125 -10.89 -5.13 11.33
N GLU A 126 -9.63 -5.07 10.90
CA GLU A 126 -8.46 -4.86 11.77
C GLU A 126 -8.46 -5.79 12.99
N LYS A 127 -8.84 -7.05 12.79
CA LYS A 127 -8.88 -8.04 13.86
C LYS A 127 -7.46 -8.54 14.15
N PRO A 128 -7.02 -8.59 15.42
CA PRO A 128 -5.72 -9.15 15.76
C PRO A 128 -5.66 -10.64 15.48
N ILE A 129 -4.63 -11.06 14.74
CA ILE A 129 -4.30 -12.46 14.45
C ILE A 129 -3.02 -12.80 15.18
N LEU A 130 -3.10 -13.75 16.11
CA LEU A 130 -1.95 -14.28 16.84
C LEU A 130 -1.35 -15.46 16.05
N ILE A 131 -0.07 -15.37 15.71
CA ILE A 131 0.65 -16.46 15.03
C ILE A 131 1.78 -16.94 15.92
N LYS A 132 1.84 -18.25 16.13
CA LYS A 132 2.88 -18.89 16.94
C LYS A 132 3.77 -19.71 16.02
N LEU A 133 4.99 -19.25 15.82
CA LEU A 133 6.01 -20.00 15.09
C LEU A 133 7.02 -20.58 16.08
N LYS A 134 7.67 -21.67 15.73
CA LYS A 134 8.75 -22.27 16.52
C LYS A 134 9.89 -22.67 15.60
N ASP A 135 11.11 -22.37 16.00
CA ASP A 135 12.27 -22.91 15.29
C ASP A 135 12.54 -24.38 15.66
N LYS A 136 13.60 -24.94 15.06
CA LYS A 136 14.01 -26.34 15.23
C LYS A 136 14.35 -26.70 16.68
N ASP A 137 14.77 -25.72 17.47
CA ASP A 137 15.12 -25.88 18.89
C ASP A 137 13.92 -25.63 19.81
N GLY A 138 12.73 -25.38 19.23
CA GLY A 138 11.50 -25.11 19.95
C GLY A 138 11.38 -23.68 20.47
N LYS A 139 12.30 -22.77 20.10
CA LYS A 139 12.24 -21.36 20.50
C LYS A 139 11.03 -20.68 19.85
N PRO A 140 10.12 -20.06 20.64
CA PRO A 140 8.92 -19.45 20.11
C PRO A 140 9.20 -18.08 19.48
N PHE A 141 8.61 -17.85 18.31
CA PHE A 141 8.49 -16.54 17.67
C PHE A 141 7.01 -16.19 17.59
N ILE A 142 6.59 -15.21 18.39
CA ILE A 142 5.18 -14.82 18.50
C ILE A 142 4.92 -13.57 17.68
N PHE A 143 3.97 -13.66 16.75
CA PHE A 143 3.55 -12.55 15.91
C PHE A 143 2.13 -12.11 16.26
N VAL A 144 1.89 -10.81 16.12
CA VAL A 144 0.54 -10.25 16.02
C VAL A 144 0.43 -9.48 14.71
N GLY A 145 -0.54 -9.88 13.89
CA GLY A 145 -0.94 -9.20 12.67
C GLY A 145 -2.34 -8.61 12.78
N TYR A 146 -2.70 -7.78 11.81
CA TYR A 146 -4.04 -7.24 11.64
C TYR A 146 -4.40 -7.43 10.17
N ALA A 147 -5.42 -8.23 9.91
CA ALA A 147 -5.99 -8.33 8.57
C ALA A 147 -6.90 -7.12 8.34
N ASP A 148 -6.88 -6.55 7.13
CA ASP A 148 -7.74 -5.42 6.80
C ASP A 148 -9.21 -5.80 7.02
N THR A 149 -9.64 -6.91 6.41
CA THR A 149 -10.99 -7.46 6.58
C THR A 149 -10.99 -8.98 6.54
N GLU A 150 -11.73 -9.62 7.43
CA GLU A 150 -12.09 -11.03 7.32
C GLU A 150 -13.60 -11.27 7.44
N TYR A 151 -14.11 -12.32 6.81
CA TYR A 151 -15.49 -12.79 6.99
C TYR A 151 -15.60 -14.30 6.76
N LYS A 152 -16.67 -14.91 7.26
CA LYS A 152 -17.03 -16.29 6.91
C LYS A 152 -18.16 -16.29 5.89
N ASP A 153 -18.03 -17.09 4.85
CA ASP A 153 -19.08 -17.24 3.84
C ASP A 153 -20.15 -18.25 4.28
N ASP A 154 -21.10 -18.54 3.39
CA ASP A 154 -22.21 -19.46 3.58
C ASP A 154 -21.76 -20.93 3.78
N LYS A 155 -20.58 -21.30 3.31
CA LYS A 155 -19.96 -22.61 3.51
C LYS A 155 -19.16 -22.68 4.82
N GLY A 156 -19.02 -21.55 5.50
CA GLY A 156 -18.20 -21.41 6.70
C GLY A 156 -16.71 -21.29 6.42
N ASP A 157 -16.32 -21.12 5.15
CA ASP A 157 -14.93 -20.89 4.76
C ASP A 157 -14.52 -19.47 5.20
N LEU A 158 -13.28 -19.32 5.67
CA LEU A 158 -12.76 -18.04 6.13
C LEU A 158 -12.16 -17.28 4.95
N ASN A 159 -12.63 -16.07 4.69
CA ASN A 159 -12.10 -15.19 3.67
C ASN A 159 -11.31 -14.06 4.33
N ILE A 160 -10.05 -13.88 3.94
CA ILE A 160 -9.16 -12.81 4.40
C ILE A 160 -8.84 -11.91 3.21
N ILE A 161 -9.23 -10.64 3.30
CA ILE A 161 -9.02 -9.63 2.27
C ILE A 161 -8.01 -8.61 2.78
N ASP A 162 -7.06 -8.28 1.90
CA ASP A 162 -6.18 -7.14 2.05
C ASP A 162 -6.42 -6.18 0.87
N PHE A 163 -6.72 -4.92 1.17
CA PHE A 163 -7.01 -3.92 0.17
C PHE A 163 -5.70 -3.33 -0.38
N LYS A 164 -5.69 -3.05 -1.68
CA LYS A 164 -4.49 -2.51 -2.35
C LYS A 164 -4.84 -1.43 -3.35
N THR A 165 -4.38 -0.21 -3.07
CA THR A 165 -4.40 0.93 -4.00
C THR A 165 -3.14 1.00 -4.89
N SER A 166 -2.27 0.01 -4.81
CA SER A 166 -1.01 -0.06 -5.57
C SER A 166 -1.21 -0.66 -6.97
N SER A 167 -0.16 -0.58 -7.81
CA SER A 167 -0.20 -1.15 -9.17
C SER A 167 -0.17 -2.69 -9.15
N LYS A 168 -1.02 -3.32 -9.97
CA LYS A 168 -1.05 -4.78 -10.16
C LYS A 168 0.24 -5.35 -10.76
N SER A 169 1.06 -4.52 -11.41
CA SER A 169 2.35 -4.97 -11.99
C SER A 169 3.30 -5.56 -10.94
N THR A 170 3.19 -5.13 -9.68
CA THR A 170 4.00 -5.67 -8.57
C THR A 170 3.51 -7.01 -8.03
N PHE A 171 2.34 -7.48 -8.49
CA PHE A 171 1.71 -8.77 -8.15
C PHE A 171 1.82 -9.77 -9.31
N SER A 172 2.82 -9.58 -10.20
CA SER A 172 3.17 -10.57 -11.22
C SER A 172 3.61 -11.91 -10.58
N PRO A 173 3.68 -13.03 -11.34
CA PRO A 173 4.15 -14.31 -10.80
C PRO A 173 5.49 -14.25 -10.06
N LYS A 174 6.38 -13.31 -10.44
CA LYS A 174 7.65 -13.06 -9.76
C LYS A 174 7.49 -12.27 -8.45
N GLY A 175 6.58 -11.30 -8.41
CA GLY A 175 6.37 -10.41 -7.27
C GLY A 175 5.41 -10.97 -6.21
N LEU A 176 4.40 -11.73 -6.64
CA LEU A 176 3.34 -12.25 -5.79
C LEU A 176 3.87 -13.07 -4.60
N PRO A 177 4.85 -13.98 -4.73
CA PRO A 177 5.37 -14.73 -3.60
C PRO A 177 5.94 -13.86 -2.47
N LYS A 178 6.51 -12.69 -2.77
CA LYS A 178 6.97 -11.74 -1.74
C LYS A 178 5.80 -10.98 -1.11
N LYS A 179 4.80 -10.60 -1.92
CA LYS A 179 3.64 -9.83 -1.48
C LYS A 179 2.66 -10.66 -0.65
N SER A 180 2.49 -11.94 -0.98
CA SER A 180 1.55 -12.84 -0.32
C SER A 180 2.00 -13.31 1.07
N MET A 181 3.29 -13.15 1.42
CA MET A 181 3.83 -13.63 2.71
C MET A 181 3.02 -13.15 3.91
N GLN A 182 2.52 -11.91 3.90
CA GLN A 182 1.68 -11.39 4.99
C GLN A 182 0.38 -12.19 5.15
N LEU A 183 -0.36 -12.36 4.06
CA LEU A 183 -1.66 -13.03 4.08
C LEU A 183 -1.52 -14.53 4.34
N ILE A 184 -0.46 -15.18 3.85
CA ILE A 184 -0.18 -16.59 4.17
C ILE A 184 0.17 -16.72 5.66
N LEU A 185 0.94 -15.79 6.24
CA LEU A 185 1.21 -15.76 7.68
C LEU A 185 -0.09 -15.61 8.49
N TYR A 186 -1.02 -14.78 8.01
CA TYR A 186 -2.34 -14.63 8.65
C TYR A 186 -3.19 -15.89 8.54
N ALA A 187 -3.16 -16.58 7.39
CA ALA A 187 -3.80 -17.88 7.22
C ALA A 187 -3.24 -18.93 8.20
N ILE A 188 -1.93 -18.96 8.43
CA ILE A 188 -1.31 -19.83 9.45
C ILE A 188 -1.87 -19.52 10.84
N GLY A 189 -1.94 -18.25 11.23
CA GLY A 189 -2.51 -17.83 12.52
C GLY A 189 -3.98 -18.26 12.69
N GLU A 190 -4.77 -18.07 11.63
CA GLU A 190 -6.19 -18.42 11.61
C GLU A 190 -6.41 -19.94 11.62
N HIS A 191 -5.59 -20.70 10.89
CA HIS A 191 -5.53 -22.16 10.97
C HIS A 191 -5.24 -22.63 12.40
N GLN A 192 -4.20 -22.08 13.04
CA GLN A 192 -3.85 -22.40 14.43
C GLN A 192 -4.95 -22.04 15.44
N ARG A 193 -5.72 -20.98 15.18
CA ARG A 193 -6.78 -20.48 16.08
C ARG A 193 -8.08 -21.25 15.93
N THR A 194 -8.44 -21.62 14.70
CA THR A 194 -9.76 -22.16 14.37
C THR A 194 -9.76 -23.66 14.08
N GLY A 195 -8.61 -24.23 13.71
CA GLY A 195 -8.50 -25.59 13.20
C GLY A 195 -9.02 -25.76 11.77
N LEU A 196 -9.40 -24.69 11.06
CA LEU A 196 -9.83 -24.78 9.66
C LEU A 196 -8.66 -25.22 8.78
N PRO A 197 -8.83 -26.23 7.91
CA PRO A 197 -7.78 -26.62 6.97
C PRO A 197 -7.52 -25.50 5.96
N TYR A 198 -6.34 -25.48 5.34
CA TYR A 198 -5.92 -24.37 4.47
C TYR A 198 -6.78 -24.19 3.21
N ASP A 199 -7.41 -25.26 2.70
CA ASP A 199 -8.37 -25.21 1.59
C ASP A 199 -9.70 -24.53 1.97
N LYS A 200 -9.90 -24.27 3.27
CA LYS A 200 -11.03 -23.53 3.86
C LYS A 200 -10.68 -22.11 4.29
N ILE A 201 -9.48 -21.65 3.95
CA ILE A 201 -9.03 -20.28 4.17
C ILE A 201 -8.72 -19.67 2.81
N HIS A 202 -9.40 -18.60 2.45
CA HIS A 202 -9.27 -17.92 1.15
C HIS A 202 -8.64 -16.55 1.36
N CYS A 203 -7.34 -16.44 1.07
CA CYS A 203 -6.61 -15.19 1.13
C CYS A 203 -6.60 -14.50 -0.24
N ARG A 204 -6.93 -13.20 -0.29
CA ARG A 204 -6.95 -12.45 -1.55
C ARG A 204 -6.60 -10.97 -1.37
N PHE A 205 -6.03 -10.39 -2.42
CA PHE A 205 -5.90 -8.94 -2.56
C PHE A 205 -7.10 -8.37 -3.30
N ASP A 206 -7.72 -7.30 -2.79
CA ASP A 206 -8.63 -6.46 -3.57
C ASP A 206 -7.87 -5.28 -4.19
N MET A 207 -7.66 -5.35 -5.49
CA MET A 207 -6.86 -4.37 -6.22
C MET A 207 -7.74 -3.19 -6.66
N GLN A 208 -7.93 -2.23 -5.76
CA GLN A 208 -8.91 -1.15 -5.89
C GLN A 208 -8.77 -0.33 -7.18
N LYS A 209 -7.56 -0.15 -7.70
CA LYS A 209 -7.33 0.57 -8.98
C LYS A 209 -7.82 -0.16 -10.24
N TYR A 210 -8.20 -1.42 -10.12
CA TYR A 210 -8.49 -2.29 -11.25
C TYR A 210 -9.82 -3.00 -11.07
N CYS A 211 -10.43 -3.40 -12.19
CA CYS A 211 -11.65 -4.18 -12.23
C CYS A 211 -11.51 -5.35 -13.20
N THR A 212 -12.38 -6.33 -13.04
CA THR A 212 -12.56 -7.40 -14.01
C THR A 212 -13.72 -7.07 -14.93
N VAL A 213 -13.43 -6.79 -16.19
CA VAL A 213 -14.45 -6.68 -17.23
C VAL A 213 -14.76 -8.07 -17.75
N ASN A 214 -15.95 -8.56 -17.44
CA ASN A 214 -16.46 -9.80 -18.00
C ASN A 214 -17.24 -9.44 -19.27
N TYR A 215 -16.96 -10.11 -20.39
CA TYR A 215 -17.63 -9.86 -21.66
C TYR A 215 -18.00 -11.15 -22.38
N ARG A 216 -19.11 -11.14 -23.10
CA ARG A 216 -19.60 -12.29 -23.86
C ARG A 216 -18.89 -12.40 -25.21
N MET A 217 -18.32 -13.56 -25.49
CA MET A 217 -17.75 -13.91 -26.79
C MET A 217 -18.85 -14.33 -27.77
N GLU A 218 -18.51 -14.37 -29.06
CA GLU A 218 -19.42 -14.76 -30.15
C GLU A 218 -19.99 -16.17 -29.99
N ASN A 219 -19.22 -17.09 -29.40
CA ASN A 219 -19.66 -18.45 -29.09
C ASN A 219 -20.55 -18.52 -27.81
N GLY A 220 -20.98 -17.37 -27.29
CA GLY A 220 -21.81 -17.26 -26.10
C GLY A 220 -21.09 -17.39 -24.77
N LYS A 221 -19.80 -17.79 -24.75
CA LYS A 221 -19.01 -17.95 -23.51
C LYS A 221 -18.58 -16.60 -22.95
N TRP A 222 -18.52 -16.50 -21.62
CA TRP A 222 -17.96 -15.33 -20.94
C TRP A 222 -16.43 -15.41 -20.85
N LYS A 223 -15.77 -14.27 -21.02
CA LYS A 223 -14.33 -14.11 -20.83
C LYS A 223 -14.05 -12.87 -20.00
N ASN A 224 -12.94 -12.88 -19.28
CA ASN A 224 -12.53 -11.81 -18.39
C ASN A 224 -11.36 -11.03 -18.96
N SER A 225 -11.31 -9.74 -18.65
CA SER A 225 -10.22 -8.82 -18.97
C SER A 225 -9.98 -7.90 -17.78
N ILE A 226 -8.75 -7.86 -17.28
CA ILE A 226 -8.38 -7.01 -16.14
C ILE A 226 -8.00 -5.64 -16.68
N GLN A 227 -8.70 -4.60 -16.24
CA GLN A 227 -8.48 -3.22 -16.69
C GLN A 227 -8.32 -2.26 -15.52
N ALA A 228 -7.60 -1.16 -15.73
CA ALA A 228 -7.69 -0.04 -14.80
C ALA A 228 -9.11 0.54 -14.87
N ARG A 229 -9.66 0.90 -13.71
CA ARG A 229 -11.06 1.32 -13.58
C ARG A 229 -11.39 2.57 -14.38
N SER A 230 -10.50 3.55 -14.46
CA SER A 230 -10.67 4.81 -15.18
C SER A 230 -10.67 4.67 -16.72
N GLU A 231 -10.24 3.53 -17.26
CA GLU A 231 -10.10 3.33 -18.71
C GLU A 231 -10.75 2.03 -19.19
N TRP A 232 -11.64 1.41 -18.39
CA TRP A 232 -12.13 0.06 -18.68
C TRP A 232 -12.94 0.02 -19.99
N VAL A 233 -13.77 1.04 -20.25
CA VAL A 233 -14.57 1.12 -21.50
C VAL A 233 -13.69 1.33 -22.71
N PHE A 234 -12.74 2.27 -22.63
CA PHE A 234 -11.76 2.52 -23.69
C PHE A 234 -11.00 1.25 -24.08
N LYS A 235 -10.67 0.39 -23.11
CA LYS A 235 -9.99 -0.89 -23.38
C LYS A 235 -10.90 -1.92 -24.03
N MET A 236 -12.22 -1.74 -23.94
CA MET A 236 -13.22 -2.57 -24.62
C MET A 236 -13.60 -2.06 -26.01
N SER A 237 -13.08 -0.92 -26.49
CA SER A 237 -13.44 -0.32 -27.78
C SER A 237 -13.37 -1.30 -28.95
N ASN A 238 -12.32 -2.13 -29.04
CA ASN A 238 -12.22 -3.14 -30.11
C ASN A 238 -13.33 -4.20 -30.06
N LYS A 239 -13.85 -4.51 -28.87
CA LYS A 239 -14.99 -5.42 -28.72
C LYS A 239 -16.29 -4.73 -29.09
N LEU A 240 -16.46 -3.46 -28.69
CA LEU A 240 -17.62 -2.66 -29.08
C LEU A 240 -17.71 -2.48 -30.60
N LYS A 241 -16.58 -2.22 -31.28
CA LYS A 241 -16.51 -2.13 -32.76
C LYS A 241 -17.03 -3.37 -33.48
N THR A 242 -16.95 -4.54 -32.85
CA THR A 242 -17.51 -5.79 -33.42
C THR A 242 -18.97 -6.04 -33.07
N LYS A 243 -19.47 -5.45 -31.98
CA LYS A 243 -20.80 -5.73 -31.43
C LYS A 243 -21.85 -4.74 -31.89
N LEU A 244 -21.52 -3.45 -31.97
CA LEU A 244 -22.43 -2.39 -32.39
C LEU A 244 -22.95 -2.58 -33.83
N PRO A 245 -22.12 -2.96 -34.83
CA PRO A 245 -22.64 -3.26 -36.17
C PRO A 245 -23.61 -4.44 -36.21
N LYS A 246 -23.43 -5.44 -35.33
CA LYS A 246 -24.34 -6.59 -35.22
C LYS A 246 -25.67 -6.22 -34.56
N ALA A 247 -25.67 -5.17 -33.76
CA ALA A 247 -26.85 -4.51 -33.21
C ALA A 247 -27.53 -3.56 -34.22
N GLY A 248 -27.07 -3.53 -35.48
CA GLY A 248 -27.64 -2.69 -36.53
C GLY A 248 -27.21 -1.23 -36.50
N VAL A 249 -26.18 -0.87 -35.71
CA VAL A 249 -25.61 0.48 -35.67
C VAL A 249 -24.68 0.69 -36.87
N ASP A 250 -24.80 1.81 -37.59
CA ASP A 250 -23.93 2.10 -38.73
C ASP A 250 -22.50 2.45 -38.27
N PRO A 251 -21.50 2.43 -39.17
CA PRO A 251 -20.10 2.64 -38.81
C PRO A 251 -19.78 4.01 -38.19
N ILE A 252 -20.44 5.09 -38.64
CA ILE A 252 -20.15 6.44 -38.16
C ILE A 252 -20.65 6.56 -36.73
N THR A 253 -21.92 6.22 -36.51
CA THR A 253 -22.52 6.23 -35.17
C THR A 253 -21.83 5.23 -34.24
N THR A 254 -21.33 4.09 -34.74
CA THR A 254 -20.51 3.17 -33.94
C THR A 254 -19.27 3.85 -33.36
N ASP A 255 -18.51 4.58 -34.17
CA ASP A 255 -17.30 5.26 -33.68
C ASP A 255 -17.64 6.40 -32.72
N GLU A 256 -18.68 7.20 -33.00
CA GLU A 256 -19.17 8.26 -32.11
C GLU A 256 -19.58 7.71 -30.73
N MET A 257 -20.38 6.65 -30.71
CA MET A 257 -20.85 6.02 -29.49
C MET A 257 -19.70 5.45 -28.66
N ILE A 258 -18.68 4.87 -29.30
CA ILE A 258 -17.49 4.34 -28.60
C ILE A 258 -16.64 5.48 -28.02
N ILE A 259 -16.51 6.61 -28.72
CA ILE A 259 -15.78 7.78 -28.22
C ILE A 259 -16.46 8.31 -26.98
N GLU A 260 -17.77 8.57 -27.04
CA GLU A 260 -18.55 9.07 -25.90
C GLU A 260 -18.52 8.09 -24.72
N ALA A 261 -18.73 6.79 -24.96
CA ALA A 261 -18.66 5.76 -23.93
C ALA A 261 -17.27 5.71 -23.27
N SER A 262 -16.20 5.85 -24.06
CA SER A 262 -14.83 5.87 -23.55
C SER A 262 -14.53 7.11 -22.72
N GLN A 263 -15.05 8.27 -23.11
CA GLN A 263 -14.88 9.54 -22.40
C GLN A 263 -15.64 9.56 -21.08
N ASN A 264 -16.88 9.06 -21.08
CA ASN A 264 -17.71 8.97 -19.88
C ASN A 264 -17.37 7.76 -18.99
N ASN A 265 -16.53 6.85 -19.50
CA ASN A 265 -16.12 5.59 -18.88
C ASN A 265 -17.33 4.75 -18.36
N ASN A 266 -18.42 4.79 -19.11
CA ASN A 266 -19.61 3.96 -18.94
C ASN A 266 -20.15 3.53 -20.33
N MET A 267 -21.19 2.70 -20.35
CA MET A 267 -21.79 2.20 -21.59
C MET A 267 -23.23 2.69 -21.77
N ASP A 268 -23.65 3.76 -21.07
CA ASP A 268 -25.06 4.14 -20.96
C ASP A 268 -25.66 4.57 -22.30
N ASN A 269 -24.84 5.18 -23.17
CA ASN A 269 -25.23 5.55 -24.52
C ASN A 269 -25.38 4.33 -25.47
N LEU A 270 -24.91 3.14 -25.10
CA LEU A 270 -24.93 1.95 -25.97
C LEU A 270 -26.28 1.22 -25.96
N PRO A 271 -26.66 0.48 -27.03
CA PRO A 271 -27.89 -0.30 -27.05
C PRO A 271 -27.91 -1.36 -25.95
N GLU A 272 -29.07 -1.62 -25.37
CA GLU A 272 -29.23 -2.54 -24.24
C GLU A 272 -28.69 -3.95 -24.54
N GLU A 273 -28.93 -4.46 -25.75
CA GLU A 273 -28.42 -5.77 -26.18
C GLU A 273 -26.89 -5.84 -26.23
N VAL A 274 -26.21 -4.71 -26.42
CA VAL A 274 -24.74 -4.62 -26.34
C VAL A 274 -24.31 -4.51 -24.88
N ARG A 275 -24.96 -3.64 -24.08
CA ARG A 275 -24.65 -3.49 -22.65
C ARG A 275 -24.75 -4.80 -21.87
N ASN A 276 -25.79 -5.59 -22.13
CA ASN A 276 -26.03 -6.89 -21.49
C ASN A 276 -24.95 -7.95 -21.81
N GLN A 277 -24.02 -7.65 -22.72
CA GLN A 277 -22.87 -8.51 -23.03
C GLN A 277 -21.62 -8.14 -22.22
N PHE A 278 -21.69 -7.17 -21.31
CA PHE A 278 -20.61 -6.75 -20.44
C PHE A 278 -21.09 -6.65 -18.99
N ARG A 279 -20.21 -6.95 -18.05
CA ARG A 279 -20.39 -6.65 -16.61
C ARG A 279 -19.02 -6.40 -15.98
N ILE A 280 -18.98 -5.52 -14.99
CA ILE A 280 -17.79 -5.25 -14.20
C ILE A 280 -17.92 -5.90 -12.83
N SER A 281 -16.78 -6.28 -12.24
CA SER A 281 -16.70 -6.72 -10.85
C SER A 281 -15.35 -6.30 -10.28
N ASN A 282 -15.18 -6.43 -8.96
CA ASN A 282 -13.88 -6.22 -8.35
C ASN A 282 -12.78 -7.13 -8.94
N TYR A 283 -11.54 -6.66 -8.92
CA TYR A 283 -10.38 -7.45 -9.32
C TYR A 283 -9.69 -8.00 -8.08
N TYR A 284 -9.88 -9.29 -7.84
CA TYR A 284 -9.18 -10.02 -6.80
C TYR A 284 -7.95 -10.74 -7.35
N ILE A 285 -6.89 -10.77 -6.56
CA ILE A 285 -5.75 -11.68 -6.75
C ILE A 285 -5.79 -12.70 -5.62
N ASP A 286 -6.24 -13.91 -5.94
CA ASP A 286 -6.30 -15.01 -4.99
C ASP A 286 -4.90 -15.59 -4.72
N ILE A 287 -4.67 -15.96 -3.46
CA ILE A 287 -3.43 -16.59 -3.01
C ILE A 287 -3.69 -18.08 -2.85
N GLU A 288 -2.88 -18.87 -3.55
CA GLU A 288 -2.86 -20.31 -3.35
C GLU A 288 -2.28 -20.66 -1.99
N LEU A 289 -3.03 -21.46 -1.23
CA LEU A 289 -2.63 -21.97 0.08
C LEU A 289 -2.55 -23.48 0.02
N SER A 290 -1.47 -24.01 0.59
CA SER A 290 -1.27 -25.42 0.87
C SER A 290 -0.45 -25.56 2.14
N GLU A 291 -0.48 -26.74 2.74
CA GLU A 291 0.32 -27.02 3.92
C GLU A 291 1.82 -26.83 3.64
N GLU A 292 2.30 -27.27 2.47
CA GLU A 292 3.69 -27.09 2.03
C GLU A 292 4.07 -25.60 1.88
N ILE A 293 3.20 -24.77 1.29
CA ILE A 293 3.43 -23.33 1.15
C ILE A 293 3.52 -22.67 2.53
N CYS A 294 2.64 -23.05 3.44
CA CYS A 294 2.60 -22.49 4.79
C CYS A 294 3.86 -22.89 5.58
N GLN A 295 4.22 -24.17 5.60
CA GLN A 295 5.43 -24.66 6.27
C GLN A 295 6.71 -23.98 5.75
N LYS A 296 6.87 -23.88 4.43
CA LYS A 296 8.01 -23.16 3.83
C LYS A 296 8.05 -21.68 4.23
N LEU A 297 6.89 -21.04 4.35
CA LEU A 297 6.84 -19.66 4.80
C LEU A 297 7.21 -19.53 6.28
N GLU A 298 6.75 -20.42 7.14
CA GLU A 298 7.11 -20.41 8.56
C GLU A 298 8.62 -20.45 8.75
N GLU A 299 9.31 -21.40 8.09
CA GLU A 299 10.76 -21.52 8.13
C GLU A 299 11.46 -20.24 7.65
N LYS A 300 10.96 -19.68 6.55
CA LYS A 300 11.50 -18.46 5.95
C LYS A 300 11.33 -17.24 6.86
N ILE A 301 10.16 -17.08 7.50
CA ILE A 301 9.88 -15.99 8.43
C ILE A 301 10.72 -16.13 9.70
N ILE A 302 10.90 -17.35 10.22
CA ILE A 302 11.81 -17.62 11.34
C ILE A 302 13.25 -17.24 10.96
N GLY A 303 13.71 -17.62 9.77
CA GLY A 303 15.01 -17.21 9.24
C GLY A 303 15.18 -15.70 9.26
N TYR A 304 14.21 -14.96 8.71
CA TYR A 304 14.25 -13.50 8.74
C TYR A 304 14.22 -12.90 10.14
N CYS A 305 13.54 -13.52 11.10
CA CYS A 305 13.62 -13.09 12.50
C CYS A 305 15.03 -13.26 13.06
N LYS A 306 15.71 -14.37 12.74
CA LYS A 306 17.09 -14.64 13.16
C LYS A 306 18.05 -13.64 12.53
N ASP A 307 17.99 -13.44 11.21
CA ASP A 307 18.79 -12.43 10.51
C ASP A 307 18.58 -11.02 11.10
N THR A 308 17.35 -10.72 11.51
CA THR A 308 17.01 -9.43 12.14
C THR A 308 17.65 -9.31 13.52
N LEU A 309 17.64 -10.37 14.33
CA LEU A 309 18.29 -10.37 15.65
C LEU A 309 19.80 -10.26 15.52
N GLU A 310 20.41 -10.98 14.57
CA GLU A 310 21.85 -10.89 14.28
C GLU A 310 22.25 -9.46 13.89
N LEU A 311 21.44 -8.79 13.05
CA LEU A 311 21.67 -7.40 12.69
C LEU A 311 21.56 -6.45 13.90
N GLU A 312 20.63 -6.70 14.83
CA GLU A 312 20.48 -5.91 16.05
C GLU A 312 21.63 -6.11 17.04
N ASP A 313 22.24 -7.30 17.05
CA ASP A 313 23.36 -7.66 17.94
C ASP A 313 24.71 -7.13 17.46
N MET A 314 24.80 -6.55 16.24
CA MET A 314 26.05 -6.00 15.66
C MET A 314 26.60 -4.77 16.42
N GLY A 315 25.79 -4.07 17.21
CA GLY A 315 26.25 -2.94 18.01
C GLY A 315 26.90 -1.83 17.18
N GLU A 316 28.15 -1.48 17.51
CA GLU A 316 28.90 -0.38 16.88
C GLU A 316 29.26 -0.65 15.42
N ASP A 317 29.46 -1.93 15.03
CA ASP A 317 29.84 -2.34 13.67
C ASP A 317 28.67 -2.25 12.66
N LEU A 318 27.45 -1.96 13.13
CA LEU A 318 26.24 -2.03 12.30
C LEU A 318 26.27 -1.04 11.13
N ASN A 319 26.73 0.21 11.34
CA ASN A 319 26.75 1.21 10.27
C ASN A 319 27.69 0.79 9.14
N ASP A 320 28.93 0.40 9.47
CA ASP A 320 29.92 -0.08 8.51
C ASP A 320 29.40 -1.29 7.72
N TYR A 321 28.76 -2.23 8.42
CA TYR A 321 28.12 -3.38 7.78
C TYR A 321 27.03 -2.96 6.78
N LEU A 322 26.18 -2.00 7.15
CA LEU A 322 25.11 -1.51 6.29
C LEU A 322 25.63 -0.74 5.08
N GLU A 323 26.68 0.07 5.24
CA GLU A 323 27.30 0.81 4.13
C GLU A 323 27.91 -0.13 3.09
N ILE A 324 28.62 -1.16 3.54
CA ILE A 324 29.30 -2.14 2.67
C ILE A 324 28.27 -3.04 1.96
N ASN A 325 27.28 -3.55 2.69
CA ASN A 325 26.40 -4.62 2.18
C ASN A 325 25.09 -4.09 1.59
N PHE A 326 24.65 -2.90 2.00
CA PHE A 326 23.39 -2.30 1.59
C PHE A 326 23.57 -0.82 1.19
N PRO A 327 24.48 -0.52 0.24
CA PRO A 327 24.71 0.85 -0.21
C PRO A 327 23.47 1.43 -0.86
N TYR A 328 23.33 2.76 -0.79
CA TYR A 328 22.26 3.48 -1.46
C TYR A 328 22.32 3.30 -2.98
N ASP A 329 21.20 2.86 -3.56
CA ASP A 329 21.03 2.74 -5.00
C ASP A 329 20.22 3.92 -5.54
N SER A 330 20.92 4.89 -6.11
CA SER A 330 20.32 6.09 -6.70
C SER A 330 19.54 5.81 -7.98
N SER A 331 19.57 4.61 -8.56
CA SER A 331 18.72 4.24 -9.71
C SER A 331 17.37 3.63 -9.28
N ASN A 332 17.24 3.27 -8.01
CA ASN A 332 16.09 2.56 -7.48
C ASN A 332 15.00 3.53 -7.00
N TYR A 333 13.82 3.47 -7.63
CA TYR A 333 12.67 4.32 -7.26
C TYR A 333 12.26 4.16 -5.79
N TYR A 334 12.32 2.94 -5.23
CA TYR A 334 12.02 2.75 -3.82
C TYR A 334 13.02 3.50 -2.94
N CYS A 335 14.32 3.38 -3.22
CA CYS A 335 15.34 4.13 -2.47
C CYS A 335 15.13 5.64 -2.60
N GLN A 336 14.86 6.16 -3.80
CA GLN A 336 14.69 7.60 -3.99
C GLN A 336 13.42 8.18 -3.35
N LYS A 337 12.30 7.44 -3.37
CA LYS A 337 10.96 8.03 -3.18
C LYS A 337 10.13 7.38 -2.08
N LEU A 338 10.36 6.11 -1.76
CA LEU A 338 9.47 5.32 -0.89
C LEU A 338 10.17 4.85 0.40
N CYS A 339 11.49 4.80 0.41
CA CYS A 339 12.27 4.34 1.55
C CYS A 339 12.35 5.44 2.59
N ALA A 340 11.74 5.19 3.75
CA ALA A 340 11.77 6.04 4.94
C ALA A 340 13.13 6.71 5.23
N TYR A 341 14.21 5.93 5.18
CA TYR A 341 15.55 6.43 5.46
C TYR A 341 16.10 7.29 4.33
N HIS A 342 16.14 6.76 3.11
CA HIS A 342 16.74 7.43 1.96
C HIS A 342 15.92 8.65 1.47
N SER A 343 14.62 8.70 1.79
CA SER A 343 13.79 9.88 1.52
C SER A 343 13.88 10.93 2.63
N SER A 344 14.48 10.61 3.77
CA SER A 344 14.61 11.53 4.91
C SER A 344 15.48 12.73 4.55
N GLN A 345 15.23 13.86 5.22
CA GLN A 345 16.01 15.07 5.01
C GLN A 345 17.48 14.87 5.46
N ALA A 346 17.71 14.23 6.60
CA ALA A 346 19.04 13.93 7.12
C ALA A 346 19.91 13.18 6.11
N PHE A 347 19.37 12.10 5.53
CA PHE A 347 20.09 11.35 4.50
C PHE A 347 20.40 12.19 3.25
N LYS A 348 19.45 13.02 2.82
CA LYS A 348 19.64 13.87 1.64
C LYS A 348 20.69 14.97 1.87
N GLU A 349 20.79 15.49 3.08
CA GLU A 349 21.82 16.45 3.48
C GLU A 349 23.19 15.79 3.54
N GLU A 350 23.29 14.62 4.18
CA GLU A 350 24.52 13.81 4.26
C GLU A 350 25.07 13.44 2.87
N MET A 351 24.19 13.03 1.96
CA MET A 351 24.56 12.67 0.59
C MET A 351 24.73 13.88 -0.34
N GLY A 352 24.58 15.11 0.15
CA GLY A 352 24.67 16.32 -0.67
C GLY A 352 23.59 16.44 -1.76
N ILE A 353 22.48 15.71 -1.62
CA ILE A 353 21.33 15.72 -2.55
C ILE A 353 20.52 17.00 -2.39
N ILE A 354 20.41 17.51 -1.17
CA ILE A 354 19.82 18.81 -0.84
C ILE A 354 20.90 19.64 -0.16
N LYS A 355 21.12 20.88 -0.61
CA LYS A 355 21.98 21.83 0.12
C LYS A 355 21.23 22.32 1.35
N LYS A 356 21.91 22.42 2.51
CA LYS A 356 21.39 23.20 3.64
C LYS A 356 20.89 24.55 3.11
N PRO A 357 19.72 25.05 3.54
CA PRO A 357 19.39 26.44 3.27
C PRO A 357 20.55 27.27 3.80
N LEU A 358 21.21 28.02 2.92
CA LEU A 358 22.04 29.13 3.37
C LEU A 358 21.06 30.04 4.11
N LEU A 359 21.33 30.34 5.39
CA LEU A 359 20.68 31.46 6.06
C LEU A 359 20.85 32.65 5.12
N ASP A 360 19.73 33.27 4.71
CA ASP A 360 19.84 34.46 3.89
C ASP A 360 20.50 35.58 4.73
N GLU A 361 21.25 36.47 4.10
CA GLU A 361 21.92 37.58 4.81
C GLU A 361 20.91 38.46 5.57
N GLN A 362 19.64 38.53 5.13
CA GLN A 362 18.58 39.27 5.82
C GLN A 362 18.12 38.57 7.11
N GLU A 363 18.16 37.24 7.22
CA GLU A 363 17.87 36.49 8.45
C GLU A 363 19.00 36.60 9.47
N ILE A 364 20.25 36.75 9.01
CA ILE A 364 21.41 37.03 9.87
C ILE A 364 21.34 38.47 10.39
N ASP A 365 21.07 39.46 9.52
CA ASP A 365 20.87 40.87 9.91
C ASP A 365 19.69 41.05 10.87
N ASN A 366 18.64 40.25 10.74
CA ASN A 366 17.51 40.24 11.66
C ASN A 366 17.82 39.56 13.02
N LEU A 367 18.83 38.69 13.08
CA LEU A 367 19.25 38.04 14.33
C LEU A 367 20.12 38.97 15.20
N PHE A 368 20.91 39.82 14.56
CA PHE A 368 21.79 40.81 15.19
C PHE A 368 21.30 42.22 14.89
N GLY A 369 20.04 42.50 15.26
CA GLY A 369 19.32 43.70 14.83
C GLY A 369 20.16 44.98 14.89
N ASN A 370 20.17 45.72 13.78
CA ASN A 370 20.75 47.05 13.55
C ASN A 370 21.47 47.65 14.78
N VAL A 371 22.74 47.29 14.96
CA VAL A 371 23.62 48.03 15.85
C VAL A 371 24.18 49.20 15.05
N GLU A 372 23.55 50.37 15.16
CA GLU A 372 24.23 51.62 14.87
C GLU A 372 25.29 51.87 15.94
N SER A 373 26.57 51.62 15.63
CA SER A 373 27.70 52.49 16.05
C SER A 373 29.06 51.90 15.69
N GLU A 374 29.84 52.68 14.93
CA GLU A 374 31.28 52.97 15.09
C GLU A 374 32.17 51.83 15.62
N ASP A 375 32.64 50.96 14.72
CA ASP A 375 34.05 50.50 14.62
C ASP A 375 34.16 49.36 13.58
N ALA A 376 34.22 49.74 12.29
CA ALA A 376 34.15 48.83 11.14
C ALA A 376 35.45 48.08 10.79
N GLU A 377 36.44 48.04 11.70
CA GLU A 377 37.73 47.38 11.43
C GLU A 377 37.93 46.04 12.16
N GLU A 378 37.19 45.73 13.24
CA GLU A 378 37.33 44.44 13.96
C GLU A 378 36.43 43.31 13.40
N ASP A 379 35.28 43.63 12.79
CA ASP A 379 34.34 42.61 12.29
C ASP A 379 34.84 41.88 11.02
N ASP A 380 35.70 42.53 10.23
CA ASP A 380 36.19 41.99 8.95
C ASP A 380 37.31 40.93 9.13
N GLU A 381 37.92 40.85 10.33
CA GLU A 381 38.92 39.84 10.68
C GLU A 381 38.25 38.55 11.19
N LEU A 382 37.17 38.67 11.97
CA LEU A 382 36.39 37.55 12.50
C LEU A 382 35.58 36.83 11.39
N LEU A 383 35.08 37.58 10.40
CA LEU A 383 34.42 37.02 9.22
C LEU A 383 35.38 36.25 8.29
N LYS A 384 36.66 36.63 8.25
CA LYS A 384 37.69 35.91 7.46
C LYS A 384 38.12 34.60 8.12
N GLU A 385 38.16 34.51 9.45
CA GLU A 385 38.43 33.26 10.17
C GLU A 385 37.28 32.24 10.08
N LEU A 386 36.03 32.70 9.95
CA LEU A 386 34.85 31.83 9.85
C LEU A 386 34.61 31.25 8.44
N LEU A 387 35.24 31.82 7.42
CA LEU A 387 35.05 31.46 6.00
C LEU A 387 36.25 30.72 5.38
N SER A 388 37.31 30.47 6.15
CA SER A 388 38.38 29.52 5.82
C SER A 388 38.14 28.17 6.49
#